data_AF-A0A846PWT3-F1
#
_entry.id   AF-A0A846PWT3-F1
#
_cell.length_a   1.000
_cell.length_b   1.000
_cell.length_c   1.000
_cell.angle_alpha   90.00
_cell.angle_beta   90.00
_cell.angle_gamma   90.00
#
_symmetry.space_group_name_H-M   'P 1'
#
loop_
_entity.id
_entity.type
_entity.pdbx_description
1 polymer ?
#
loop_
_entity_poly.entity_id
_entity_poly.type
_entity_poly.pdbx_seq_one_letter_code
_entity_poly.pdbx_strand_id
1 'polypeptide(L)'
;MKYKTCVSVAETSPSKLKKTLKIALKKSDYVEIRFDFLKTEHIPQVLQAVKNDLGKAVCTLRPKNEGGKFEGTEKERKSILKLIAEYNPFLLDVEFNTIRKDANLANFLKKSKTSLLISEHDFKKTPQFSDLLKKIKQMSKFSNNIKIVTNAKTTDDSTRVLQLYSKKGKINLIAFSMGYAGRISRILSLYLGSPYTYVSLGKPVAPGQFSVDEVKKIINLKK
;
A
#
# COMPACT_ATOMS: atom_id res chain seq x y z
N MET A 1 -2.39 19.04 12.74
CA MET A 1 -2.45 18.07 11.61
C MET A 1 -2.95 16.73 12.15
N LYS A 2 -4.04 16.18 11.59
CA LYS A 2 -4.56 14.86 11.98
C LYS A 2 -3.86 13.81 11.12
N TYR A 3 -3.00 13.00 11.73
CA TYR A 3 -2.36 11.89 11.05
C TYR A 3 -3.36 10.78 10.79
N LYS A 4 -3.25 10.13 9.62
CA LYS A 4 -4.16 9.07 9.20
C LYS A 4 -3.50 7.72 9.19
N THR A 5 -4.29 6.67 9.41
CA THR A 5 -3.83 5.28 9.37
C THR A 5 -4.55 4.48 8.28
N CYS A 6 -3.89 3.42 7.81
CA CYS A 6 -4.46 2.43 6.91
C CYS A 6 -4.23 1.03 7.49
N VAL A 7 -5.31 0.36 7.89
CA VAL A 7 -5.23 -0.98 8.46
C VAL A 7 -5.16 -2.03 7.35
N SER A 8 -4.13 -2.88 7.34
CA SER A 8 -4.06 -4.01 6.41
C SER A 8 -4.92 -5.18 6.87
N VAL A 9 -5.82 -5.65 6.00
CA VAL A 9 -6.70 -6.82 6.20
C VAL A 9 -6.30 -7.92 5.23
N ALA A 10 -5.82 -9.04 5.79
CA ALA A 10 -5.27 -10.18 5.05
C ALA A 10 -5.96 -11.49 5.47
N GLU A 11 -7.28 -11.51 5.33
CA GLU A 11 -8.12 -12.66 5.66
C GLU A 11 -8.23 -13.64 4.49
N THR A 12 -8.39 -14.93 4.80
CA THR A 12 -8.43 -16.01 3.81
C THR A 12 -9.84 -16.42 3.37
N SER A 13 -10.88 -15.89 4.02
CA SER A 13 -12.28 -16.14 3.65
C SER A 13 -13.09 -14.85 3.50
N PRO A 14 -14.11 -14.83 2.60
CA PRO A 14 -14.98 -13.66 2.41
C PRO A 14 -15.67 -13.19 3.69
N SER A 15 -16.18 -14.14 4.49
CA SER A 15 -16.91 -13.84 5.72
C SER A 15 -16.02 -13.17 6.78
N LYS A 16 -14.80 -13.69 6.96
CA LYS A 16 -13.82 -13.09 7.88
C LYS A 16 -13.36 -11.73 7.39
N LEU A 17 -13.06 -11.59 6.10
CA LEU A 17 -12.66 -10.32 5.50
C LEU A 17 -13.69 -9.23 5.75
N LYS A 18 -14.98 -9.49 5.49
CA LYS A 18 -16.05 -8.52 5.73
C LYS A 18 -16.13 -8.10 7.21
N LYS A 19 -16.00 -9.05 8.13
CA LYS A 19 -16.01 -8.77 9.58
C LYS A 19 -14.80 -7.93 10.00
N THR A 20 -13.60 -8.33 9.59
CA THR A 20 -12.34 -7.65 9.92
C THR A 20 -12.29 -6.25 9.30
N LEU A 21 -12.78 -6.08 8.06
CA LEU A 21 -12.88 -4.79 7.40
C LEU A 21 -13.77 -3.80 8.17
N LYS A 22 -14.93 -4.24 8.67
CA LYS A 22 -15.79 -3.39 9.51
C LYS A 22 -15.10 -2.95 10.80
N ILE A 23 -14.30 -3.81 11.42
CA ILE A 23 -13.51 -3.47 12.61
C ILE A 23 -12.40 -2.47 12.25
N ALA A 24 -11.72 -2.70 11.12
CA ALA A 24 -10.67 -1.82 10.60
C ALA A 24 -11.18 -0.39 10.38
N LEU A 25 -12.31 -0.23 9.69
CA LEU A 25 -12.89 1.08 9.38
C LEU A 25 -13.43 1.83 10.60
N LYS A 26 -13.70 1.14 11.72
CA LYS A 26 -14.01 1.80 13.00
C LYS A 26 -12.77 2.34 13.71
N LYS A 27 -11.59 1.76 13.45
CA LYS A 27 -10.34 2.11 14.14
C LYS A 27 -9.40 2.98 13.31
N SER A 28 -9.53 3.00 11.99
CA SER A 28 -8.57 3.56 11.04
C SER A 28 -9.27 4.35 9.94
N ASP A 29 -8.60 5.37 9.39
CA ASP A 29 -9.17 6.23 8.34
C ASP A 29 -9.37 5.47 7.02
N TYR A 30 -8.42 4.59 6.71
CA TYR A 30 -8.43 3.71 5.53
C TYR A 30 -8.25 2.25 5.92
N VAL A 31 -8.58 1.37 4.98
CA VAL A 31 -8.31 -0.07 5.04
C VAL A 31 -7.56 -0.50 3.78
N GLU A 32 -6.59 -1.39 3.90
CA GLU A 32 -6.00 -2.09 2.76
C GLU A 32 -6.57 -3.51 2.70
N ILE A 33 -7.19 -3.86 1.58
CA ILE A 33 -7.69 -5.22 1.34
C ILE A 33 -6.62 -5.98 0.57
N ARG A 34 -6.00 -6.97 1.23
CA ARG A 34 -4.99 -7.86 0.63
C ARG A 34 -5.66 -9.05 -0.04
N PHE A 35 -6.10 -8.86 -1.28
CA PHE A 35 -6.77 -9.89 -2.07
C PHE A 35 -5.87 -11.09 -2.36
N ASP A 36 -4.55 -10.92 -2.31
CA ASP A 36 -3.59 -12.01 -2.51
C ASP A 36 -3.62 -13.09 -1.41
N PHE A 37 -4.33 -12.87 -0.29
CA PHE A 37 -4.58 -13.88 0.74
C PHE A 37 -5.86 -14.68 0.51
N LEU A 38 -6.70 -14.26 -0.43
CA LEU A 38 -7.90 -14.98 -0.82
C LEU A 38 -7.57 -15.93 -1.98
N LYS A 39 -8.41 -16.96 -2.12
CA LYS A 39 -8.50 -17.69 -3.38
C LYS A 39 -9.10 -16.79 -4.46
N THR A 40 -8.64 -16.91 -5.71
CA THR A 40 -9.10 -16.07 -6.82
C THR A 40 -10.61 -16.11 -6.99
N GLU A 41 -11.24 -17.29 -6.85
CA GLU A 41 -12.70 -17.43 -7.02
C GLU A 41 -13.53 -16.62 -6.03
N HIS A 42 -12.95 -16.24 -4.88
CA HIS A 42 -13.62 -15.47 -3.84
C HIS A 42 -13.57 -13.96 -4.07
N ILE A 43 -12.69 -13.47 -4.94
CA ILE A 43 -12.46 -12.02 -5.12
C ILE A 43 -13.72 -11.29 -5.60
N PRO A 44 -14.47 -11.76 -6.63
CA PRO A 44 -15.70 -11.09 -7.06
C PRO A 44 -16.76 -11.01 -5.96
N GLN A 45 -16.93 -12.10 -5.20
CA GLN A 45 -17.86 -12.15 -4.07
C GLN A 45 -17.48 -11.12 -3.00
N VAL A 46 -16.19 -10.99 -2.67
CA VAL A 46 -15.69 -10.01 -1.70
C VAL A 46 -15.93 -8.59 -2.20
N LEU A 47 -15.58 -8.28 -3.44
CA LEU A 47 -15.78 -6.96 -4.04
C LEU A 47 -17.25 -6.53 -3.94
N GLN A 48 -18.17 -7.43 -4.31
CA GLN A 48 -19.61 -7.16 -4.20
C GLN A 48 -20.05 -6.98 -2.74
N ALA A 49 -19.54 -7.79 -1.82
CA ALA A 49 -19.93 -7.76 -0.41
C ALA A 49 -19.47 -6.51 0.34
N VAL A 50 -18.39 -5.85 -0.12
CA VAL A 50 -17.79 -4.67 0.52
C VAL A 50 -17.86 -3.41 -0.36
N LYS A 51 -18.63 -3.44 -1.46
CA LYS A 51 -18.70 -2.34 -2.45
C LYS A 51 -18.94 -0.95 -1.85
N ASN A 52 -19.77 -0.86 -0.81
CA ASN A 52 -20.10 0.41 -0.14
C ASN A 52 -18.95 0.94 0.72
N ASP A 53 -18.00 0.09 1.10
CA ASP A 53 -16.83 0.44 1.90
C ASP A 53 -15.59 0.77 1.04
N LEU A 54 -15.64 0.48 -0.27
CA LEU A 54 -14.49 0.62 -1.18
C LEU A 54 -14.00 2.05 -1.33
N GLY A 55 -14.85 3.06 -1.09
CA GLY A 55 -14.45 4.48 -1.06
C GLY A 55 -13.45 4.84 0.05
N LYS A 56 -13.11 3.91 0.95
CA LYS A 56 -12.02 4.03 1.94
C LYS A 56 -10.98 2.90 1.83
N ALA A 57 -11.07 2.07 0.79
CA ALA A 57 -10.24 0.89 0.63
C ALA A 57 -9.10 1.12 -0.37
N VAL A 58 -7.88 0.79 0.05
CA VAL A 58 -6.75 0.51 -0.83
C VAL A 58 -6.84 -0.97 -1.21
N CYS A 59 -7.23 -1.26 -2.45
CA CYS A 59 -7.28 -2.63 -2.94
C CYS A 59 -5.90 -3.04 -3.45
N THR A 60 -5.39 -4.17 -2.97
CA THR A 60 -4.05 -4.65 -3.31
C THR A 60 -4.09 -6.14 -3.65
N LEU A 61 -3.57 -6.49 -4.83
CA LEU A 61 -3.37 -7.87 -5.27
C LEU A 61 -1.87 -8.11 -5.51
N ARG A 62 -1.15 -8.31 -4.41
CA ARG A 62 0.31 -8.32 -4.40
C ARG A 62 0.87 -9.65 -4.98
N PRO A 63 1.75 -9.62 -5.99
CA PRO A 63 2.45 -10.81 -6.47
C PRO A 63 3.52 -11.33 -5.48
N LYS A 64 3.88 -12.60 -5.62
CA LYS A 64 4.89 -13.29 -4.78
C LYS A 64 6.26 -12.60 -4.80
N ASN A 65 6.70 -12.08 -5.95
CA ASN A 65 8.00 -11.41 -6.10
C ASN A 65 8.11 -10.07 -5.34
N GLU A 66 6.99 -9.49 -4.90
CA GLU A 66 6.94 -8.30 -4.04
C GLU A 66 6.30 -8.60 -2.68
N GLY A 67 6.44 -9.84 -2.19
CA GLY A 67 6.06 -10.25 -0.83
C GLY A 67 4.57 -10.55 -0.63
N GLY A 68 3.83 -10.78 -1.71
CA GLY A 68 2.44 -11.21 -1.67
C GLY A 68 2.27 -12.71 -1.71
N LYS A 69 1.01 -13.13 -1.71
CA LYS A 69 0.62 -14.55 -1.71
C LYS A 69 -0.18 -14.98 -2.95
N PHE A 70 -0.30 -14.13 -3.96
CA PHE A 70 -1.05 -14.46 -5.17
C PHE A 70 -0.40 -15.63 -5.91
N GLU A 71 -1.18 -16.68 -6.18
CA GLU A 71 -0.66 -17.95 -6.73
C GLU A 71 -0.93 -18.14 -8.22
N GLY A 72 -1.80 -17.33 -8.81
CA GLY A 72 -2.17 -17.39 -10.22
C GLY A 72 -1.12 -16.82 -11.17
N THR A 73 -1.45 -16.81 -12.46
CA THR A 73 -0.57 -16.24 -13.49
C THR A 73 -0.60 -14.72 -13.50
N GLU A 74 0.45 -14.05 -14.00
CA GLU A 74 0.42 -12.59 -14.19
C GLU A 74 -0.70 -12.15 -15.15
N LYS A 75 -1.09 -12.98 -16.12
CA LYS A 75 -2.23 -12.69 -17.01
C LYS A 75 -3.53 -12.64 -16.22
N GLU A 76 -3.76 -13.65 -15.38
CA GLU A 76 -4.91 -13.72 -14.48
C GLU A 76 -4.93 -12.56 -13.48
N ARG A 77 -3.80 -12.28 -12.83
CA ARG A 77 -3.66 -11.16 -11.89
C ARG A 77 -4.08 -9.84 -12.52
N LYS A 78 -3.61 -9.59 -13.74
CA LYS A 78 -3.94 -8.37 -14.50
C LYS A 78 -5.43 -8.29 -14.83
N SER A 79 -6.08 -9.41 -15.17
CA SER A 79 -7.54 -9.43 -15.34
C SER A 79 -8.28 -9.10 -14.05
N ILE A 80 -7.80 -9.60 -12.91
CA ILE A 80 -8.40 -9.29 -11.60
C ILE A 80 -8.16 -7.82 -11.22
N LEU A 81 -6.99 -7.24 -11.50
CA LEU A 81 -6.74 -5.81 -11.29
C LEU A 81 -7.72 -4.94 -12.08
N LYS A 82 -8.03 -5.32 -13.33
CA LYS A 82 -9.05 -4.63 -14.15
C LYS A 82 -10.43 -4.73 -13.51
N LEU A 83 -10.83 -5.93 -13.08
CA LEU A 83 -12.09 -6.15 -12.36
C LEU A 83 -12.18 -5.28 -11.10
N ILE A 84 -11.13 -5.26 -10.26
CA ILE A 84 -11.11 -4.41 -9.05
C ILE A 84 -11.26 -2.93 -9.41
N ALA A 85 -10.65 -2.48 -10.51
CA ALA A 85 -10.77 -1.09 -10.98
C ALA A 85 -12.19 -0.70 -11.41
N GLU A 86 -13.02 -1.65 -11.83
CA GLU A 86 -14.44 -1.39 -12.18
C GLU A 86 -15.28 -1.07 -10.94
N TYR A 87 -14.87 -1.55 -9.76
CA TYR A 87 -15.52 -1.26 -8.47
C TYR A 87 -15.09 0.08 -7.86
N ASN A 88 -14.19 0.83 -8.50
CA ASN A 88 -13.79 2.19 -8.12
C ASN A 88 -13.40 2.38 -6.64
N PRO A 89 -12.40 1.63 -6.13
CA PRO A 89 -11.92 1.82 -4.76
C PRO A 89 -11.23 3.17 -4.57
N PHE A 90 -11.00 3.55 -3.31
CA PHE A 90 -10.22 4.74 -2.96
C PHE A 90 -8.86 4.76 -3.67
N LEU A 91 -8.14 3.64 -3.60
CA LEU A 91 -6.93 3.42 -4.38
C LEU A 91 -6.85 1.97 -4.85
N LEU A 92 -6.34 1.76 -6.07
CA LEU A 92 -5.87 0.45 -6.54
C LEU A 92 -4.34 0.43 -6.53
N ASP A 93 -3.74 -0.41 -5.69
CA ASP A 93 -2.29 -0.65 -5.65
C ASP A 93 -1.88 -1.50 -6.86
N VAL A 94 -0.99 -0.95 -7.69
CA VAL A 94 -0.40 -1.63 -8.85
C VAL A 94 1.12 -1.47 -8.80
N GLU A 95 1.84 -2.58 -8.85
CA GLU A 95 3.30 -2.56 -8.82
C GLU A 95 3.86 -1.87 -10.07
N PHE A 96 4.87 -1.02 -9.86
CA PHE A 96 5.49 -0.22 -10.91
C PHE A 96 6.02 -1.09 -12.06
N ASN A 97 6.63 -2.23 -11.72
CA ASN A 97 7.15 -3.16 -12.71
C ASN A 97 6.04 -3.78 -13.57
N THR A 98 4.86 -4.01 -13.00
CA THR A 98 3.69 -4.55 -13.70
C THR A 98 3.14 -3.54 -14.69
N ILE A 99 2.83 -2.33 -14.24
CA ILE A 99 2.19 -1.32 -15.10
C ILE A 99 3.15 -0.82 -16.20
N ARG A 100 4.45 -0.69 -15.90
CA ARG A 100 5.44 -0.22 -16.89
C ARG A 100 5.66 -1.20 -18.04
N LYS A 101 5.49 -2.50 -17.80
CA LYS A 101 5.71 -3.56 -18.79
C LYS A 101 4.48 -3.87 -19.65
N ASP A 102 3.31 -3.34 -19.30
CA ASP A 102 2.06 -3.66 -19.98
C ASP A 102 1.29 -2.38 -20.33
N ALA A 103 1.50 -1.88 -21.55
CA ALA A 103 0.84 -0.69 -22.05
C ALA A 103 -0.69 -0.85 -22.13
N ASN A 104 -1.20 -2.06 -22.38
CA ASN A 104 -2.63 -2.32 -22.44
C ASN A 104 -3.29 -2.20 -21.07
N LEU A 105 -2.64 -2.74 -20.03
CA LEU A 105 -3.07 -2.55 -18.65
C LEU A 105 -3.02 -1.08 -18.25
N ALA A 106 -1.91 -0.38 -18.54
CA ALA A 106 -1.74 1.03 -18.21
C ALA A 106 -2.83 1.89 -18.88
N ASN A 107 -3.12 1.66 -20.16
CA ASN A 107 -4.16 2.37 -20.90
C ASN A 107 -5.56 2.08 -20.35
N PHE A 108 -5.87 0.83 -20.00
CA PHE A 108 -7.15 0.48 -19.39
C PHE A 108 -7.33 1.19 -18.05
N LEU A 109 -6.35 1.10 -17.15
CA LEU A 109 -6.43 1.69 -15.83
C LEU A 109 -6.47 3.22 -15.88
N LYS A 110 -5.74 3.85 -16.80
CA LYS A 110 -5.79 5.30 -17.03
C LYS A 110 -7.18 5.78 -17.47
N LYS A 111 -7.93 4.97 -18.22
CA LYS A 111 -9.30 5.27 -18.65
C LYS A 111 -10.35 4.94 -17.58
N SER A 112 -9.98 4.18 -16.55
CA SER A 112 -10.86 3.87 -15.43
C SER A 112 -11.07 5.10 -14.53
N LYS A 113 -12.15 5.10 -13.73
CA LYS A 113 -12.39 6.13 -12.71
C LYS A 113 -11.51 5.98 -11.47
N THR A 114 -10.81 4.84 -11.35
CA THR A 114 -10.05 4.46 -10.16
C THR A 114 -8.74 5.22 -10.07
N SER A 115 -8.49 5.80 -8.89
CA SER A 115 -7.18 6.37 -8.58
C SER A 115 -6.16 5.26 -8.32
N LEU A 116 -5.01 5.32 -8.99
CA LEU A 116 -3.95 4.32 -8.83
C LEU A 116 -2.98 4.71 -7.72
N LEU A 117 -2.50 3.72 -6.98
CA LEU A 117 -1.33 3.78 -6.12
C LEU A 117 -0.22 2.98 -6.80
N ILE A 118 0.80 3.65 -7.32
CA ILE A 118 1.92 2.96 -7.97
C ILE A 118 2.94 2.60 -6.89
N SER A 119 3.27 1.31 -6.78
CA SER A 119 4.06 0.82 -5.66
C SER A 119 5.33 0.08 -6.09
N GLU A 120 6.37 0.11 -5.27
CA GLU A 120 7.58 -0.69 -5.45
C GLU A 120 8.12 -1.14 -4.09
N HIS A 121 8.51 -2.41 -4.00
CA HIS A 121 9.02 -3.02 -2.78
C HIS A 121 10.38 -3.67 -3.01
N ASP A 122 11.41 -3.18 -2.31
CA ASP A 122 12.73 -3.82 -2.27
C ASP A 122 12.91 -4.49 -0.91
N PHE A 123 12.77 -5.81 -0.88
CA PHE A 123 12.94 -6.61 0.34
C PHE A 123 14.41 -6.88 0.68
N LYS A 124 15.35 -6.55 -0.21
CA LYS A 124 16.77 -6.89 -0.07
C LYS A 124 17.58 -5.72 0.47
N LYS A 125 17.33 -4.50 -0.04
CA LYS A 125 18.15 -3.32 0.26
C LYS A 125 17.37 -2.02 0.17
N THR A 126 18.05 -0.94 0.53
CA THR A 126 17.67 0.42 0.22
C THR A 126 18.57 0.94 -0.90
N PRO A 127 18.03 1.26 -2.09
CA PRO A 127 18.79 1.85 -3.19
C PRO A 127 19.42 3.21 -2.84
N GLN A 128 20.33 3.68 -3.69
CA GLN A 128 20.89 5.02 -3.55
C GLN A 128 19.83 6.10 -3.72
N PHE A 129 20.03 7.25 -3.10
CA PHE A 129 19.04 8.35 -3.10
C PHE A 129 18.71 8.82 -4.53
N SER A 130 19.72 8.91 -5.40
CA SER A 130 19.55 9.26 -6.81
C SER A 130 18.67 8.26 -7.56
N ASP A 131 18.78 6.96 -7.27
CA ASP A 131 17.95 5.92 -7.90
C ASP A 131 16.50 5.98 -7.38
N LEU A 132 16.32 6.25 -6.09
CA LEU A 132 15.00 6.48 -5.50
C LEU A 132 14.29 7.70 -6.12
N LEU A 133 15.02 8.80 -6.36
CA LEU A 133 14.47 9.98 -7.05
C LEU A 133 14.11 9.69 -8.51
N LYS A 134 14.99 8.99 -9.24
CA LYS A 134 14.69 8.53 -10.61
C LYS A 134 13.45 7.65 -10.61
N LYS A 135 13.29 6.78 -9.61
CA LYS A 135 12.13 5.92 -9.46
C LYS A 135 10.84 6.70 -9.28
N ILE A 136 10.81 7.67 -8.35
CA ILE A 136 9.66 8.55 -8.14
C ILE A 136 9.27 9.25 -9.45
N LYS A 137 10.24 9.80 -10.19
CA LYS A 137 9.99 10.48 -11.48
C LYS A 137 9.41 9.54 -12.54
N GLN A 138 9.77 8.26 -12.53
CA GLN A 138 9.22 7.29 -13.47
C GLN A 138 7.82 6.83 -13.04
N MET A 139 7.61 6.57 -11.75
CA MET A 139 6.30 6.19 -11.20
C MET A 139 5.27 7.32 -11.36
N SER A 140 5.69 8.59 -11.24
CA SER A 140 4.82 9.76 -11.38
C SER A 140 4.23 9.95 -12.77
N LYS A 141 4.74 9.23 -13.78
CA LYS A 141 4.13 9.18 -15.12
C LYS A 141 2.79 8.43 -15.14
N PHE A 142 2.55 7.58 -14.14
CA PHE A 142 1.36 6.73 -14.05
C PHE A 142 0.37 7.22 -12.99
N SER A 143 0.84 7.80 -11.89
CA SER A 143 -0.01 8.38 -10.84
C SER A 143 0.75 9.36 -9.95
N ASN A 144 0.03 10.30 -9.33
CA ASN A 144 0.56 11.13 -8.26
C ASN A 144 0.55 10.44 -6.89
N ASN A 145 -0.06 9.25 -6.75
CA ASN A 145 0.04 8.45 -5.53
C ASN A 145 1.14 7.39 -5.72
N ILE A 146 2.19 7.49 -4.91
CA ILE A 146 3.40 6.68 -5.05
C ILE A 146 3.74 6.04 -3.71
N LYS A 147 4.04 4.74 -3.71
CA LYS A 147 4.48 3.98 -2.54
C LYS A 147 5.84 3.34 -2.80
N ILE A 148 6.82 3.63 -1.96
CA ILE A 148 8.16 3.02 -2.04
C ILE A 148 8.49 2.43 -0.68
N VAL A 149 8.72 1.12 -0.65
CA VAL A 149 9.05 0.41 0.59
C VAL A 149 10.34 -0.38 0.39
N THR A 150 11.39 -0.01 1.10
CA THR A 150 12.70 -0.69 1.02
C THR A 150 12.97 -1.52 2.25
N ASN A 151 14.08 -2.26 2.29
CA ASN A 151 14.56 -2.92 3.49
C ASN A 151 15.79 -2.18 4.02
N ALA A 152 15.69 -1.66 5.25
CA ALA A 152 16.78 -0.94 5.90
C ALA A 152 17.63 -1.89 6.76
N LYS A 153 18.93 -1.91 6.49
CA LYS A 153 19.94 -2.60 7.31
C LYS A 153 20.53 -1.66 8.37
N THR A 154 20.55 -0.36 8.08
CA THR A 154 21.05 0.69 8.99
C THR A 154 20.03 1.82 9.15
N THR A 155 20.25 2.71 10.11
CA THR A 155 19.45 3.93 10.25
C THR A 155 19.62 4.86 9.05
N ASP A 156 20.79 4.87 8.43
CA ASP A 156 21.07 5.69 7.24
C ASP A 156 20.23 5.27 6.04
N ASP A 157 19.95 3.98 5.89
CA ASP A 157 18.99 3.48 4.91
C ASP A 157 17.61 4.11 5.12
N SER A 158 17.12 4.10 6.37
CA SER A 158 15.84 4.69 6.73
C SER A 158 15.81 6.19 6.44
N THR A 159 16.86 6.92 6.84
CA THR A 159 16.99 8.37 6.61
C THR A 159 16.99 8.69 5.12
N ARG A 160 17.69 7.90 4.29
CA ARG A 160 17.71 8.06 2.83
C ARG A 160 16.34 7.88 2.20
N VAL A 161 15.51 6.96 2.68
CA VAL A 161 14.11 6.85 2.22
C VAL A 161 13.28 8.04 2.69
N LEU A 162 13.44 8.46 3.95
CA LEU A 162 12.73 9.62 4.49
C LEU A 162 13.13 10.94 3.81
N GLN A 163 14.35 11.04 3.29
CA GLN A 163 14.82 12.21 2.53
C GLN A 163 13.96 12.46 1.28
N LEU A 164 13.29 11.44 0.72
CA LEU A 164 12.39 11.58 -0.44
C LEU A 164 11.25 12.57 -0.18
N TYR A 165 10.80 12.72 1.07
CA TYR A 165 9.73 13.66 1.42
C TYR A 165 10.12 15.12 1.13
N SER A 166 11.41 15.47 1.23
CA SER A 166 11.92 16.80 0.88
C SER A 166 11.88 17.10 -0.64
N LYS A 167 11.73 16.05 -1.47
CA LYS A 167 11.73 16.13 -2.94
C LYS A 167 10.41 15.67 -3.57
N LYS A 168 9.38 15.37 -2.77
CA LYS A 168 8.12 14.78 -3.28
C LYS A 168 7.28 15.75 -4.13
N GLY A 169 7.48 17.07 -4.00
CA GLY A 169 6.67 18.06 -4.70
C GLY A 169 5.17 17.86 -4.45
N LYS A 170 4.39 17.69 -5.53
CA LYS A 170 2.92 17.48 -5.48
C LYS A 170 2.50 16.01 -5.33
N ILE A 171 3.45 15.09 -5.19
CA ILE A 171 3.16 13.65 -5.07
C ILE A 171 2.65 13.31 -3.67
N ASN A 172 1.62 12.48 -3.63
CA ASN A 172 1.15 11.80 -2.43
C ASN A 172 2.06 10.59 -2.18
N LEU A 173 3.18 10.85 -1.48
CA LEU A 173 4.23 9.86 -1.25
C LEU A 173 3.99 9.05 0.03
N ILE A 174 4.03 7.73 -0.09
CA ILE A 174 4.10 6.77 1.01
C ILE A 174 5.42 6.03 0.92
N ALA A 175 6.45 6.61 1.52
CA ALA A 175 7.79 6.05 1.61
C ALA A 175 8.18 5.75 3.06
N PHE A 176 8.63 4.52 3.31
CA PHE A 176 9.23 4.08 4.58
C PHE A 176 10.04 2.79 4.35
N SER A 177 10.80 2.37 5.34
CA SER A 177 11.60 1.15 5.28
C SER A 177 11.08 0.06 6.20
N MET A 178 11.23 -1.19 5.76
CA MET A 178 11.12 -2.42 6.54
C MET A 178 12.43 -2.68 7.29
N GLY A 179 12.45 -3.75 8.07
CA GLY A 179 13.60 -4.12 8.90
C GLY A 179 13.59 -3.41 10.26
N TYR A 180 14.43 -3.89 11.17
CA TYR A 180 14.52 -3.32 12.53
C TYR A 180 14.88 -1.83 12.49
N ALA A 181 15.92 -1.47 11.72
CA ALA A 181 16.34 -0.08 11.53
C ALA A 181 15.31 0.78 10.77
N GLY A 182 14.41 0.15 10.01
CA GLY A 182 13.34 0.79 9.25
C GLY A 182 12.09 1.08 10.07
N ARG A 183 11.85 0.37 11.17
CA ARG A 183 10.55 0.37 11.87
C ARG A 183 10.05 1.78 12.18
N ILE A 184 10.89 2.64 12.75
CA ILE A 184 10.51 4.00 13.15
C ILE A 184 10.18 4.91 11.97
N SER A 185 10.71 4.62 10.77
CA SER A 185 10.43 5.40 9.56
C SER A 185 8.95 5.40 9.18
N ARG A 186 8.18 4.38 9.58
CA ARG A 186 6.72 4.31 9.40
C ARG A 186 5.97 5.41 10.16
N ILE A 187 6.54 5.86 11.27
CA ILE A 187 5.98 6.95 12.08
C ILE A 187 6.52 8.27 11.58
N LEU A 188 7.84 8.39 11.41
CA LEU A 188 8.47 9.63 10.96
C LEU A 188 7.96 10.10 9.59
N SER A 189 7.63 9.18 8.68
CA SER A 189 7.04 9.50 7.39
C SER A 189 5.75 10.33 7.50
N LEU A 190 4.92 10.07 8.52
CA LEU A 190 3.72 10.85 8.78
C LEU A 190 4.06 12.31 9.10
N TYR A 191 5.08 12.55 9.93
CA TYR A 191 5.57 13.89 10.27
C TYR A 191 6.18 14.61 9.06
N LEU A 192 6.72 13.87 8.10
CA LEU A 192 7.31 14.41 6.87
C LEU A 192 6.30 14.56 5.72
N GLY A 193 5.01 14.32 5.97
CA GLY A 193 3.93 14.58 5.01
C GLY A 193 3.52 13.38 4.16
N SER A 194 3.68 12.17 4.68
CA SER A 194 2.98 10.98 4.17
C SER A 194 1.48 11.09 4.44
N PRO A 195 0.61 10.74 3.47
CA PRO A 195 -0.84 10.90 3.63
C PRO A 195 -1.43 9.97 4.70
N TYR A 196 -0.83 8.79 4.89
CA TYR A 196 -1.17 7.82 5.93
C TYR A 196 -0.03 6.80 6.09
N THR A 197 -0.05 6.04 7.19
CA THR A 197 0.87 4.91 7.40
C THR A 197 0.12 3.61 7.57
N TYR A 198 0.75 2.50 7.19
CA TYR A 198 0.16 1.17 7.28
C TYR A 198 0.31 0.61 8.69
N VAL A 199 -0.79 0.12 9.26
CA VAL A 199 -0.89 -0.39 10.64
C VAL A 199 -1.68 -1.71 10.69
N SER A 200 -1.59 -2.42 11.81
CA SER A 200 -2.33 -3.67 12.05
C SER A 200 -3.47 -3.50 13.06
N LEU A 201 -4.38 -4.47 13.12
CA LEU A 201 -5.38 -4.59 14.21
C LEU A 201 -4.82 -5.30 15.46
N GLY A 202 -3.51 -5.49 15.55
CA GLY A 202 -2.83 -6.24 16.60
C GLY A 202 -1.81 -7.21 16.00
N LYS A 203 -2.26 -8.12 15.13
CA LYS A 203 -1.37 -9.03 14.40
C LYS A 203 -0.86 -8.37 13.11
N PRO A 204 0.47 -8.16 12.95
CA PRO A 204 1.02 -7.51 11.76
C PRO A 204 0.86 -8.37 10.50
N VAL A 205 0.56 -7.72 9.36
CA VAL A 205 0.53 -8.35 8.03
C VAL A 205 1.92 -8.33 7.38
N ALA A 206 2.74 -7.33 7.72
CA ALA A 206 4.13 -7.22 7.28
C ALA A 206 5.07 -7.00 8.48
N PRO A 207 6.34 -7.47 8.43
CA PRO A 207 7.30 -7.27 9.50
C PRO A 207 7.48 -5.79 9.89
N GLY A 208 7.53 -5.54 11.20
CA GLY A 208 7.71 -4.19 11.77
C GLY A 208 6.49 -3.27 11.70
N GLN A 209 5.32 -3.77 11.31
CA GLN A 209 4.08 -2.99 11.32
C GLN A 209 3.59 -2.76 12.75
N PHE A 210 3.38 -1.50 13.13
CA PHE A 210 2.75 -1.13 14.39
C PHE A 210 1.25 -1.43 14.34
N SER A 211 0.65 -1.75 15.49
CA SER A 211 -0.79 -1.75 15.66
C SER A 211 -1.34 -0.33 15.59
N VAL A 212 -2.60 -0.20 15.18
CA VAL A 212 -3.31 1.07 15.17
C VAL A 212 -3.33 1.76 16.54
N ASP A 213 -3.40 0.97 17.61
CA ASP A 213 -3.46 1.46 18.98
C ASP A 213 -2.08 1.96 19.46
N GLU A 214 -0.98 1.29 19.09
CA GLU A 214 0.39 1.81 19.29
C GLU A 214 0.61 3.14 18.57
N VAL A 215 0.23 3.22 17.28
CA VAL A 215 0.41 4.44 16.49
C VAL A 215 -0.39 5.60 17.07
N LYS A 216 -1.64 5.36 17.50
CA LYS A 216 -2.45 6.38 18.18
C LYS A 216 -1.80 6.88 19.46
N LYS A 217 -1.23 5.99 20.28
CA LYS A 217 -0.48 6.38 21.48
C LYS A 217 0.71 7.26 21.10
N ILE A 218 1.56 6.81 20.19
CA ILE A 218 2.78 7.53 19.76
C ILE A 218 2.46 8.92 19.23
N ILE A 219 1.43 9.04 18.39
CA ILE A 219 1.02 10.30 17.77
C ILE A 219 0.38 11.26 18.77
N ASN A 220 -0.31 10.74 19.78
CA ASN A 220 -0.93 11.52 20.83
C ASN A 220 0.03 11.87 21.98
N LEU A 221 1.32 11.52 21.92
CA LEU A 221 2.35 11.96 22.88
C LEU A 221 2.67 13.46 22.79
N LYS A 222 1.74 14.28 22.28
CA LYS A 222 1.87 15.72 22.36
C LYS A 222 1.80 16.13 23.83
N LYS A 223 2.86 16.80 24.30
CA LYS A 223 2.76 17.70 25.44
C LYS A 223 1.74 18.79 25.15
#